data_AF-A0A452H8C5-F1
#
_entry.id   AF-A0A452H8C5-F1
#
_cell.length_a   1.000
_cell.length_b   1.000
_cell.length_c   1.000
_cell.angle_alpha   90.00
_cell.angle_beta   90.00
_cell.angle_gamma   90.00
#
_symmetry.space_group_name_H-M   'P 1'
#
loop_
_entity.id
_entity.type
_entity.pdbx_description
1 polymer ?
#
loop_
_entity_poly.entity_id
_entity_poly.type
_entity_poly.pdbx_seq_one_letter_code
_entity_poly.pdbx_strand_id
1 'polypeptide(L)'
;MAGSGAWGRVHLLLLSVSSWSLISAQLLNKQTIQVPENDQIEIPCAAYASQSGTARIEWKFEKGSSIALVYYDGKFTDPYKDRAEFTPTGIHFTSVTRKDTGKYICEVLWTRSGGSGQLRKSEVDLIVQGNVISYKDMKVLVNSGNARIIDVRLPEEVANGRIANSVNIPVAEVEEALKMDPETFKMKYGIDKPRMDDNLIFYCQRGRRAAEATKIAINLGYTKAHNYAGSYEEWSEKEGN
;
A
#
# COMPACT_ATOMS: atom_id res chain seq x y z
N MET A 1 24.00 -66.51 -57.75
CA MET A 1 25.22 -65.73 -57.47
C MET A 1 24.88 -64.27 -57.69
N ALA A 2 24.61 -63.53 -56.61
CA ALA A 2 24.11 -62.16 -56.67
C ALA A 2 24.72 -61.31 -55.55
N GLY A 3 25.43 -60.26 -55.96
CA GLY A 3 25.29 -58.88 -55.46
C GLY A 3 25.60 -58.57 -54.00
N SER A 4 26.80 -58.07 -53.76
CA SER A 4 27.28 -57.33 -52.58
C SER A 4 26.50 -56.03 -52.30
N GLY A 5 26.12 -55.80 -51.03
CA GLY A 5 25.55 -54.54 -50.53
C GLY A 5 26.31 -54.04 -49.30
N ALA A 6 26.80 -52.79 -49.40
CA ALA A 6 27.74 -52.13 -48.48
C ALA A 6 27.11 -51.73 -47.13
N TRP A 7 27.91 -51.86 -46.06
CA TRP A 7 27.55 -51.43 -44.70
C TRP A 7 28.05 -50.00 -44.45
N GLY A 8 27.16 -49.02 -44.50
CA GLY A 8 27.44 -47.65 -44.05
C GLY A 8 27.23 -47.51 -42.54
N ARG A 9 28.32 -47.50 -41.76
CA ARG A 9 28.30 -47.10 -40.34
C ARG A 9 28.27 -45.58 -40.24
N VAL A 10 27.11 -45.02 -39.92
CA VAL A 10 26.97 -43.62 -39.47
C VAL A 10 27.41 -43.56 -38.02
N HIS A 11 28.65 -43.10 -37.77
CA HIS A 11 29.04 -42.74 -36.41
C HIS A 11 28.46 -41.37 -36.06
N LEU A 12 27.44 -41.40 -35.20
CA LEU A 12 26.83 -40.25 -34.55
C LEU A 12 27.93 -39.48 -33.79
N LEU A 13 28.15 -38.21 -34.18
CA LEU A 13 28.85 -37.22 -33.38
C LEU A 13 27.97 -36.90 -32.15
N LEU A 14 28.26 -37.50 -31.00
CA LEU A 14 27.77 -37.00 -29.72
C LEU A 14 28.62 -35.78 -29.34
N LEU A 15 28.17 -34.61 -29.78
CA LEU A 15 28.61 -33.34 -29.22
C LEU A 15 28.26 -33.34 -27.73
N SER A 16 29.27 -33.28 -26.87
CA SER A 16 29.07 -33.01 -25.44
C SER A 16 28.47 -31.62 -25.31
N VAL A 17 27.14 -31.56 -25.15
CA VAL A 17 26.45 -30.36 -24.63
C VAL A 17 26.89 -30.17 -23.19
N SER A 18 27.98 -29.43 -23.02
CA SER A 18 28.32 -28.85 -21.74
C SER A 18 27.42 -27.63 -21.51
N SER A 19 26.92 -27.54 -20.28
CA SER A 19 26.57 -26.29 -19.61
C SER A 19 25.33 -25.54 -20.09
N TRP A 20 24.15 -25.98 -19.66
CA TRP A 20 23.07 -25.07 -19.31
C TRP A 20 22.76 -25.26 -17.81
N SER A 21 23.64 -24.77 -16.94
CA SER A 21 23.25 -24.55 -15.54
C SER A 21 22.31 -23.35 -15.52
N LEU A 22 21.03 -23.60 -15.78
CA LEU A 22 19.97 -22.64 -15.51
C LEU A 22 19.88 -22.52 -13.99
N ILE A 23 20.51 -21.48 -13.44
CA ILE A 23 20.29 -21.10 -12.04
C ILE A 23 18.87 -20.55 -11.98
N SER A 24 17.88 -21.43 -11.79
CA SER A 24 16.51 -21.01 -11.53
C SER A 24 16.46 -20.36 -10.16
N ALA A 25 16.14 -19.06 -10.12
CA ALA A 25 15.87 -18.35 -8.88
C ALA A 25 14.75 -19.06 -8.11
N GLN A 26 15.01 -19.46 -6.87
CA GLN A 26 13.98 -20.12 -6.06
C GLN A 26 13.15 -19.05 -5.35
N LEU A 27 11.85 -18.98 -5.66
CA LEU A 27 10.89 -18.15 -4.94
C LEU A 27 10.64 -18.77 -3.56
N LEU A 28 10.94 -18.01 -2.51
CA LEU A 28 10.90 -18.49 -1.13
C LEU A 28 9.59 -18.15 -0.43
N ASN A 29 8.98 -17.03 -0.81
CA ASN A 29 7.85 -16.47 -0.11
C ASN A 29 7.06 -15.53 -1.02
N LYS A 30 5.74 -15.63 -0.95
CA LYS A 30 4.79 -14.66 -1.53
C LYS A 30 3.82 -14.24 -0.44
N GLN A 31 3.62 -12.94 -0.27
CA GLN A 31 2.69 -12.38 0.70
C GLN A 31 1.91 -11.20 0.12
N THR A 32 0.77 -10.87 0.73
CA THR A 32 -0.03 -9.69 0.38
C THR A 32 -0.16 -8.80 1.62
N ILE A 33 0.16 -7.52 1.47
CA ILE A 33 0.10 -6.53 2.56
C ILE A 33 -0.86 -5.42 2.14
N GLN A 34 -1.76 -5.04 3.05
CA GLN A 34 -2.64 -3.89 2.88
C GLN A 34 -2.21 -2.78 3.83
N VAL A 35 -2.12 -1.55 3.33
CA VAL A 35 -1.71 -0.38 4.10
C VAL A 35 -2.56 0.83 3.71
N PRO A 36 -3.02 1.67 4.64
CA PRO A 36 -3.69 2.92 4.30
C PRO A 36 -2.80 3.88 3.50
N GLU A 37 -3.42 4.69 2.63
CA GLU A 37 -2.72 5.76 1.91
C GLU A 37 -2.20 6.82 2.89
N ASN A 38 -0.96 7.24 2.67
CA ASN A 38 -0.12 8.13 3.49
C ASN A 38 0.51 7.50 4.75
N ASP A 39 0.21 6.24 5.08
CA ASP A 39 0.88 5.54 6.17
C ASP A 39 2.28 5.03 5.75
N GLN A 40 3.10 4.75 6.76
CA GLN A 40 4.41 4.12 6.61
C GLN A 40 4.28 2.58 6.52
N ILE A 41 5.21 1.91 5.86
CA ILE A 41 5.23 0.45 5.79
C ILE A 41 6.64 -0.12 5.65
N GLU A 42 6.86 -1.29 6.25
CA GLU A 42 8.01 -2.15 6.00
C GLU A 42 7.61 -3.21 4.96
N ILE A 43 8.30 -3.23 3.82
CA ILE A 43 8.17 -4.30 2.82
C ILE A 43 9.29 -5.31 3.05
N PRO A 44 8.99 -6.50 3.59
CA PRO A 44 10.02 -7.45 4.00
C PRO A 44 10.67 -8.16 2.81
N CYS A 45 11.97 -8.45 2.93
CA CYS A 45 12.71 -9.33 2.03
C CYS A 45 13.03 -10.67 2.71
N ALA A 46 12.14 -11.64 2.56
CA ALA A 46 12.37 -13.00 3.08
C ALA A 46 13.59 -13.69 2.43
N ALA A 47 14.00 -13.26 1.23
CA ALA A 47 15.19 -13.75 0.55
C ALA A 47 16.52 -13.38 1.26
N TYR A 48 16.50 -12.34 2.11
CA TYR A 48 17.68 -11.85 2.82
C TYR A 48 18.03 -12.66 4.08
N ALA A 49 17.17 -13.60 4.52
CA ALA A 49 17.35 -14.37 5.76
C ALA A 49 18.80 -14.88 5.95
N SER A 50 19.39 -14.51 7.09
CA SER A 50 20.84 -14.40 7.33
C SER A 50 21.67 -15.58 6.81
N GLN A 51 22.58 -15.30 5.88
CA GLN A 51 23.68 -16.18 5.53
C GLN A 51 25.03 -15.48 5.72
N SER A 52 26.11 -16.25 5.85
CA SER A 52 27.46 -15.74 5.89
C SER A 52 27.98 -15.48 4.46
N GLY A 53 28.51 -14.27 4.21
CA GLY A 53 29.06 -13.86 2.91
C GLY A 53 28.64 -12.45 2.50
N THR A 54 28.98 -12.06 1.27
CA THR A 54 28.51 -10.80 0.67
C THR A 54 27.27 -11.06 -0.17
N ALA A 55 26.18 -10.35 0.12
CA ALA A 55 24.95 -10.39 -0.66
C ALA A 55 24.85 -9.19 -1.59
N ARG A 56 24.38 -9.41 -2.83
CA ARG A 56 23.86 -8.36 -3.70
C ARG A 56 22.34 -8.39 -3.62
N ILE A 57 21.72 -7.24 -3.39
CA ILE A 57 20.27 -7.10 -3.26
C ILE A 57 19.78 -6.19 -4.37
N GLU A 58 18.76 -6.64 -5.07
CA GLU A 58 18.03 -5.84 -6.06
C GLU A 58 16.54 -5.88 -5.73
N TRP A 59 15.89 -4.72 -5.88
CA TRP A 59 14.44 -4.62 -5.74
C TRP A 59 13.80 -4.18 -7.05
N LYS A 60 12.70 -4.85 -7.40
CA LYS A 60 11.88 -4.54 -8.57
C LYS A 60 10.44 -4.29 -8.15
N PHE A 61 9.76 -3.43 -8.89
CA PHE A 61 8.34 -3.15 -8.76
C PHE A 61 7.63 -3.54 -10.05
N GLU A 62 6.61 -4.39 -9.96
CA GLU A 62 5.77 -4.79 -11.08
C GLU A 62 4.35 -4.24 -10.92
N LYS A 63 3.82 -3.65 -12.00
CA LYS A 63 2.43 -3.21 -12.09
C LYS A 63 1.87 -3.51 -13.48
N GLY A 64 1.00 -4.51 -13.56
CA GLY A 64 0.56 -5.05 -14.85
C GLY A 64 1.76 -5.63 -15.61
N SER A 65 2.01 -5.12 -16.82
CA SER A 65 3.18 -5.49 -17.64
C SER A 65 4.41 -4.59 -17.40
N SER A 66 4.29 -3.54 -16.58
CA SER A 66 5.39 -2.60 -16.32
C SER A 66 6.29 -3.12 -15.21
N ILE A 67 7.60 -3.00 -15.40
CA ILE A 67 8.62 -3.32 -14.41
C ILE A 67 9.50 -2.08 -14.20
N ALA A 68 9.71 -1.71 -12.94
CA ALA A 68 10.65 -0.66 -12.54
C ALA A 68 11.67 -1.23 -11.55
N LEU A 69 12.91 -0.73 -11.60
CA LEU A 69 13.88 -0.97 -10.53
C LEU A 69 13.54 -0.04 -9.37
N VAL A 70 13.51 -0.56 -8.15
CA VAL A 70 13.29 0.21 -6.91
C VAL A 70 14.63 0.49 -6.24
N TYR A 71 15.48 -0.53 -6.17
CA TYR A 71 16.85 -0.44 -5.66
C TYR A 71 17.77 -1.27 -6.55
N TYR A 72 18.81 -0.63 -7.04
CA TYR A 72 19.77 -1.22 -7.96
C TYR A 72 21.11 -0.52 -7.82
N ASP A 73 22.21 -1.28 -7.93
CA ASP A 73 23.57 -0.74 -7.86
C ASP A 73 23.82 0.09 -6.58
N GLY A 74 23.36 -0.45 -5.44
CA GLY A 74 23.60 0.15 -4.12
C GLY A 74 22.82 1.43 -3.81
N LYS A 75 21.82 1.79 -4.63
CA LYS A 75 21.02 3.01 -4.43
C LYS A 75 19.55 2.83 -4.81
N PHE A 76 18.69 3.60 -4.14
CA PHE A 76 17.30 3.74 -4.58
C PHE A 76 17.24 4.51 -5.90
N THR A 77 16.26 4.17 -6.73
CA THR A 77 15.96 4.83 -8.00
C THR A 77 14.82 5.82 -7.84
N ASP A 78 14.57 6.68 -8.82
CA ASP A 78 13.36 7.52 -8.81
C ASP A 78 12.13 6.64 -9.11
N PRO A 79 10.97 6.86 -8.44
CA PRO A 79 10.65 7.91 -7.46
C PRO A 79 10.83 7.49 -5.98
N TYR A 80 11.71 6.53 -5.69
CA TYR A 80 11.87 5.92 -4.37
C TYR A 80 12.95 6.55 -3.49
N LYS A 81 13.94 7.27 -4.08
CA LYS A 81 15.12 7.83 -3.39
C LYS A 81 14.84 8.57 -2.09
N ASP A 82 13.83 9.43 -2.08
CA ASP A 82 13.58 10.36 -0.96
C ASP A 82 12.53 9.86 0.04
N ARG A 83 12.06 8.61 -0.13
CA ARG A 83 10.93 8.09 0.65
C ARG A 83 11.00 6.61 0.97
N ALA A 84 12.10 5.95 0.60
CA ALA A 84 12.38 4.58 0.93
C ALA A 84 13.79 4.46 1.53
N GLU A 85 13.91 3.67 2.59
CA GLU A 85 15.18 3.39 3.28
C GLU A 85 15.38 1.88 3.43
N PHE A 86 16.63 1.42 3.48
CA PHE A 86 16.91 0.03 3.82
C PHE A 86 16.76 -0.20 5.31
N THR A 87 16.21 -1.36 5.65
CA THR A 87 16.26 -1.90 7.00
C THR A 87 17.01 -3.24 6.98
N PRO A 88 17.33 -3.82 8.15
CA PRO A 88 17.89 -5.17 8.22
C PRO A 88 16.96 -6.25 7.66
N THR A 89 15.66 -5.97 7.49
CA THR A 89 14.64 -6.95 7.10
C THR A 89 13.99 -6.68 5.74
N GLY A 90 14.23 -5.53 5.12
CA GLY A 90 13.51 -5.12 3.92
C GLY A 90 13.77 -3.67 3.51
N ILE A 91 12.72 -3.05 2.96
CA ILE A 91 12.70 -1.62 2.65
C ILE A 91 11.55 -0.96 3.40
N HIS A 92 11.85 0.17 4.04
CA HIS A 92 10.90 0.99 4.77
C HIS A 92 10.46 2.16 3.90
N PHE A 93 9.16 2.29 3.68
CA PHE A 93 8.55 3.49 3.12
C PHE A 93 8.05 4.38 4.25
N THR A 94 8.48 5.65 4.25
CA THR A 94 8.01 6.64 5.24
C THR A 94 6.56 7.06 4.98
N SER A 95 6.12 6.98 3.71
CA SER A 95 4.73 7.20 3.32
C SER A 95 4.44 6.57 1.96
N VAL A 96 3.29 5.90 1.84
CA VAL A 96 2.84 5.24 0.59
C VAL A 96 1.62 5.91 -0.04
N THR A 97 1.54 5.85 -1.36
CA THR A 97 0.43 6.39 -2.16
C THR A 97 -0.20 5.29 -3.00
N ARG A 98 -1.39 5.53 -3.56
CA ARG A 98 -2.00 4.59 -4.54
C ARG A 98 -1.13 4.24 -5.74
N LYS A 99 -0.11 5.04 -6.05
CA LYS A 99 0.86 4.72 -7.11
C LYS A 99 1.71 3.50 -6.75
N ASP A 100 1.90 3.26 -5.46
CA ASP A 100 2.77 2.22 -4.90
C ASP A 100 2.11 0.85 -4.84
N THR A 101 0.80 0.79 -5.07
CA THR A 101 0.08 -0.48 -5.24
C THR A 101 0.65 -1.25 -6.44
N GLY A 102 1.15 -2.45 -6.16
CA GLY A 102 1.80 -3.35 -7.11
C GLY A 102 2.64 -4.40 -6.38
N LYS A 103 3.40 -5.18 -7.14
CA LYS A 103 4.23 -6.25 -6.59
C LYS A 103 5.67 -5.79 -6.41
N TYR A 104 6.19 -5.92 -5.20
CA TYR A 104 7.60 -5.71 -4.89
C TYR A 104 8.32 -7.05 -4.87
N ILE A 105 9.43 -7.12 -5.58
CA ILE A 105 10.26 -8.31 -5.71
C ILE A 105 11.62 -8.00 -5.11
N CYS A 106 12.03 -8.77 -4.10
CA CYS A 106 13.39 -8.76 -3.59
C CYS A 106 14.15 -9.95 -4.17
N GLU A 107 15.25 -9.67 -4.87
CA GLU A 107 16.19 -10.68 -5.38
C GLU A 107 17.52 -10.52 -4.64
N VAL A 108 18.01 -11.62 -4.06
CA VAL A 108 19.25 -11.65 -3.27
C VAL A 108 20.18 -12.70 -3.86
N LEU A 109 21.35 -12.26 -4.31
CA LEU A 109 22.42 -13.12 -4.79
C LEU A 109 23.52 -13.22 -3.74
N TRP A 110 23.66 -14.40 -3.13
CA TRP A 110 24.74 -14.72 -2.20
C TRP A 110 25.93 -15.29 -2.95
N THR A 111 27.12 -14.70 -2.76
CA THR A 111 28.35 -15.24 -3.34
C THR A 111 29.20 -15.87 -2.24
N ARG A 112 29.46 -17.17 -2.35
CA ARG A 112 30.35 -17.90 -1.44
C ARG A 112 31.79 -17.85 -1.96
N SER A 113 32.78 -17.83 -1.07
CA SER A 113 34.19 -17.98 -1.46
C SER A 113 34.36 -19.29 -2.24
N GLY A 114 34.71 -19.19 -3.53
CA GLY A 114 34.77 -20.35 -4.45
C GLY A 114 33.81 -20.28 -5.66
N GLY A 115 32.98 -19.23 -5.78
CA GLY A 115 32.37 -18.83 -7.07
C GLY A 115 30.97 -19.36 -7.38
N SER A 116 30.38 -20.22 -6.53
CA SER A 116 28.96 -20.60 -6.69
C SER A 116 28.05 -19.56 -6.04
N GLY A 117 27.27 -18.84 -6.84
CA GLY A 117 26.26 -17.89 -6.38
C GLY A 117 24.88 -18.55 -6.16
N GLN A 118 24.19 -18.22 -5.07
CA GLN A 118 22.81 -18.66 -4.83
C GLN A 118 21.85 -17.48 -4.98
N LEU A 119 20.97 -17.53 -5.98
CA LEU A 119 19.92 -16.54 -6.19
C LEU A 119 18.64 -16.94 -5.44
N ARG A 120 18.17 -16.06 -4.57
CA ARG A 120 16.96 -16.21 -3.74
C ARG A 120 15.98 -15.08 -4.08
N LYS A 121 14.69 -15.37 -4.10
CA LYS A 121 13.64 -14.39 -4.43
C LYS A 121 12.49 -14.41 -3.41
N SER A 122 11.94 -13.24 -3.09
CA SER A 122 10.66 -13.10 -2.36
C SER A 122 9.78 -12.03 -3.00
N GLU A 123 8.46 -12.21 -2.91
CA GLU A 123 7.46 -11.32 -3.50
C GLU A 123 6.48 -10.79 -2.45
N VAL A 124 6.16 -9.51 -2.53
CA VAL A 124 5.15 -8.83 -1.73
C VAL A 124 4.17 -8.12 -2.66
N ASP A 125 2.90 -8.53 -2.67
CA ASP A 125 1.83 -7.78 -3.31
C ASP A 125 1.35 -6.69 -2.33
N LEU A 126 1.75 -5.43 -2.58
CA LEU A 126 1.33 -4.27 -1.78
C LEU A 126 0.03 -3.68 -2.32
N ILE A 127 -0.96 -3.51 -1.45
CA ILE A 127 -2.23 -2.84 -1.74
C ILE A 127 -2.35 -1.61 -0.85
N VAL A 128 -2.18 -0.42 -1.44
CA VAL A 128 -2.44 0.84 -0.75
C VAL A 128 -3.93 1.15 -0.81
N GLN A 129 -4.58 1.14 0.35
CA GLN A 129 -6.00 1.43 0.52
C GLN A 129 -6.22 2.94 0.50
N GLY A 130 -7.02 3.42 -0.45
CA GLY A 130 -7.36 4.84 -0.53
C GLY A 130 -8.19 5.30 0.65
N ASN A 131 -8.22 6.61 0.87
CA ASN A 131 -8.94 7.24 1.98
C ASN A 131 -10.43 7.42 1.67
N VAL A 132 -11.06 6.45 1.01
CA VAL A 132 -12.48 6.47 0.68
C VAL A 132 -13.12 5.20 1.21
N ILE A 133 -14.17 5.33 2.03
CA ILE A 133 -14.91 4.18 2.57
C ILE A 133 -16.24 3.99 1.84
N SER A 134 -16.71 2.74 1.81
CA SER A 134 -18.01 2.39 1.22
C SER A 134 -19.16 2.61 2.20
N TYR A 135 -20.40 2.61 1.69
CA TYR A 135 -21.59 2.57 2.55
C TYR A 135 -21.60 1.39 3.53
N LYS A 136 -21.10 0.21 3.10
CA LYS A 136 -21.06 -0.97 3.97
C LYS A 136 -20.13 -0.73 5.17
N ASP A 137 -18.95 -0.17 4.92
CA ASP A 137 -17.99 0.17 5.98
C ASP A 137 -18.54 1.28 6.87
N MET A 138 -19.15 2.31 6.26
CA MET A 138 -19.79 3.40 7.00
C MET A 138 -20.86 2.88 7.96
N LYS A 139 -21.73 1.97 7.52
CA LYS A 139 -22.77 1.36 8.37
C LYS A 139 -22.17 0.58 9.55
N VAL A 140 -21.07 -0.13 9.35
CA VAL A 140 -20.33 -0.81 10.43
C VAL A 140 -19.76 0.21 11.43
N LEU A 141 -19.17 1.30 10.95
CA LEU A 141 -18.59 2.34 11.81
C LEU A 141 -19.65 3.07 12.63
N VAL A 142 -20.80 3.39 12.03
CA VAL A 142 -21.95 3.99 12.72
C VAL A 142 -22.45 3.09 13.85
N ASN A 143 -22.61 1.79 13.58
CA ASN A 143 -23.14 0.83 14.56
C ASN A 143 -22.14 0.48 15.67
N SER A 144 -20.84 0.45 15.36
CA SER A 144 -19.80 0.12 16.34
C SER A 144 -19.37 1.30 17.20
N GLY A 145 -19.56 2.54 16.73
CA GLY A 145 -19.03 3.73 17.40
C GLY A 145 -17.51 3.87 17.34
N ASN A 146 -16.82 3.02 16.56
CA ASN A 146 -15.35 2.98 16.45
C ASN A 146 -14.79 3.99 15.43
N ALA A 147 -15.43 5.15 15.31
CA ALA A 147 -14.96 6.24 14.47
C ALA A 147 -15.50 7.59 14.93
N ARG A 148 -14.75 8.65 14.66
CA ARG A 148 -15.24 10.02 14.75
C ARG A 148 -15.88 10.40 13.42
N ILE A 149 -17.21 10.44 13.38
CA ILE A 149 -17.95 10.82 12.18
C ILE A 149 -18.18 12.33 12.18
N ILE A 150 -17.72 13.01 11.13
CA ILE A 150 -17.76 14.46 11.00
C ILE A 150 -18.59 14.84 9.77
N ASP A 151 -19.72 15.51 10.02
CA ASP A 151 -20.58 16.11 9.00
C ASP A 151 -20.04 17.50 8.64
N VAL A 152 -19.52 17.65 7.42
CA VAL A 152 -18.93 18.93 6.95
C VAL A 152 -19.89 19.78 6.13
N ARG A 153 -21.19 19.48 6.20
CA ARG A 153 -22.25 20.32 5.64
C ARG A 153 -22.44 21.61 6.43
N LEU A 154 -23.20 22.53 5.85
CA LEU A 154 -23.66 23.73 6.53
C LEU A 154 -24.73 23.37 7.58
N PRO A 155 -24.83 24.08 8.72
CA PRO A 155 -25.76 23.74 9.79
C PRO A 155 -27.22 23.62 9.35
N GLU A 156 -27.65 24.41 8.36
CA GLU A 156 -29.00 24.37 7.78
C GLU A 156 -29.28 23.07 7.00
N GLU A 157 -28.27 22.46 6.38
CA GLU A 157 -28.42 21.14 5.74
C GLU A 157 -28.58 20.05 6.80
N VAL A 158 -27.83 20.17 7.90
CA VAL A 158 -27.83 19.22 9.03
C VAL A 158 -29.14 19.27 9.81
N ALA A 159 -29.84 20.41 9.80
CA ALA A 159 -31.17 20.55 10.39
C ALA A 159 -32.22 19.63 9.72
N ASN A 160 -32.00 19.26 8.45
CA ASN A 160 -32.88 18.35 7.70
C ASN A 160 -32.53 16.86 7.87
N GLY A 161 -31.71 16.54 8.87
CA GLY A 161 -31.27 15.18 9.17
C GLY A 161 -29.77 14.99 8.99
N ARG A 162 -29.23 13.98 9.66
CA ARG A 162 -27.80 13.68 9.71
C ARG A 162 -27.56 12.20 9.98
N ILE A 163 -26.36 11.72 9.69
CA ILE A 163 -25.93 10.37 10.09
C ILE A 163 -25.80 10.32 11.61
N ALA A 164 -26.28 9.25 12.24
CA ALA A 164 -26.20 9.06 13.68
C ALA A 164 -24.74 9.13 14.18
N ASN A 165 -24.57 9.61 15.42
CA ASN A 165 -23.26 9.74 16.09
C ASN A 165 -22.29 10.74 15.42
N SER A 166 -22.75 11.54 14.44
CA SER A 166 -21.93 12.55 13.80
C SER A 166 -21.93 13.89 14.53
N VAL A 167 -20.78 14.59 14.47
CA VAL A 167 -20.63 16.00 14.86
C VAL A 167 -20.63 16.88 13.61
N ASN A 168 -21.27 18.04 13.65
CA ASN A 168 -21.21 18.99 12.54
C ASN A 168 -20.03 19.96 12.71
N ILE A 169 -19.12 19.95 11.74
CA ILE A 169 -18.00 20.88 11.62
C ILE A 169 -17.94 21.30 10.15
N PRO A 170 -18.56 22.43 9.76
CA PRO A 170 -18.62 22.86 8.36
C PRO A 170 -17.22 22.88 7.71
N VAL A 171 -17.13 22.51 6.43
CA VAL A 171 -15.82 22.34 5.75
C VAL A 171 -14.87 23.54 5.90
N ALA A 172 -15.41 24.76 5.90
CA ALA A 172 -14.66 26.00 6.06
C ALA A 172 -14.02 26.15 7.46
N GLU A 173 -14.52 25.43 8.46
CA GLU A 173 -14.02 25.45 9.83
C GLU A 173 -13.08 24.29 10.15
N VAL A 174 -13.00 23.26 9.30
CA VAL A 174 -12.29 22.00 9.61
C VAL A 174 -10.82 22.23 9.93
N GLU A 175 -10.13 23.08 9.15
CA GLU A 175 -8.71 23.33 9.38
C GLU A 175 -8.45 23.97 10.76
N GLU A 176 -9.21 25.01 11.10
CA GLU A 176 -9.08 25.69 12.39
C GLU A 176 -9.57 24.81 13.55
N ALA A 177 -10.63 24.04 13.34
CA ALA A 177 -11.14 23.06 14.31
C ALA A 177 -10.10 21.99 14.65
N LEU A 178 -9.33 21.50 13.68
CA LEU A 178 -8.31 20.49 13.93
C LEU A 178 -7.01 21.09 14.51
N LYS A 179 -6.77 22.39 14.36
CA LYS A 179 -5.62 23.09 14.94
C LYS A 179 -5.84 23.63 16.36
N MET A 180 -7.07 24.00 16.73
CA MET A 180 -7.37 24.62 18.04
C MET A 180 -7.07 23.71 19.24
N ASP A 181 -6.94 24.29 20.43
CA ASP A 181 -6.73 23.54 21.66
C ASP A 181 -7.95 22.65 22.02
N PRO A 182 -7.73 21.53 22.74
CA PRO A 182 -8.80 20.59 23.09
C PRO A 182 -9.96 21.22 23.87
N GLU A 183 -9.67 22.17 24.77
CA GLU A 183 -10.66 22.84 25.60
C GLU A 183 -11.59 23.71 24.75
N THR A 184 -11.04 24.55 23.87
CA THR A 184 -11.80 25.38 22.92
C THR A 184 -12.61 24.53 21.95
N PHE A 185 -12.02 23.43 21.45
CA PHE A 185 -12.74 22.49 20.59
C PHE A 185 -13.97 21.91 21.27
N LYS A 186 -13.81 21.46 22.53
CA LYS A 186 -14.91 20.88 23.31
C LYS A 186 -16.00 21.89 23.62
N MET A 187 -15.63 23.13 23.95
CA MET A 187 -16.62 24.20 24.16
C MET A 187 -17.41 24.48 22.88
N LYS A 188 -16.76 24.48 21.71
CA LYS A 188 -17.41 24.85 20.44
C LYS A 188 -18.24 23.72 19.83
N TYR A 189 -17.72 22.49 19.81
CA TYR A 189 -18.31 21.36 19.10
C TYR A 189 -18.97 20.33 20.03
N GLY A 190 -18.85 20.50 21.36
CA GLY A 190 -19.52 19.65 22.35
C GLY A 190 -18.96 18.24 22.48
N ILE A 191 -17.82 17.95 21.86
CA ILE A 191 -17.14 16.65 21.88
C ILE A 191 -15.65 16.84 22.16
N ASP A 192 -14.99 15.79 22.65
CA ASP A 192 -13.53 15.82 22.80
C ASP A 192 -12.85 15.93 21.41
N LYS A 193 -11.78 16.72 21.35
CA LYS A 193 -10.98 16.89 20.14
C LYS A 193 -10.44 15.53 19.67
N PRO A 194 -10.56 15.17 18.38
CA PRO A 194 -9.98 13.94 17.87
C PRO A 194 -8.46 13.92 18.05
N ARG A 195 -7.92 12.77 18.46
CA ARG A 195 -6.48 12.50 18.49
C ARG A 195 -5.96 12.25 17.07
N MET A 196 -4.66 12.46 16.86
CA MET A 196 -4.03 12.29 15.55
C MET A 196 -4.18 10.86 14.98
N ASP A 197 -4.29 9.86 15.85
CA ASP A 197 -4.40 8.45 15.50
C ASP A 197 -5.83 7.89 15.55
N ASP A 198 -6.83 8.74 15.88
CA ASP A 198 -8.25 8.37 15.82
C ASP A 198 -8.69 8.15 14.36
N ASN A 199 -9.68 7.28 14.16
CA ASN A 199 -10.30 7.06 12.84
C ASN A 199 -11.33 8.15 12.55
N LEU A 200 -11.03 9.07 11.63
CA LEU A 200 -11.89 10.20 11.27
C LEU A 200 -12.62 9.90 9.96
N ILE A 201 -13.94 9.99 9.98
CA ILE A 201 -14.77 9.80 8.79
C ILE A 201 -15.49 11.10 8.45
N PHE A 202 -15.17 11.67 7.31
CA PHE A 202 -15.81 12.88 6.80
C PHE A 202 -16.91 12.51 5.80
N TYR A 203 -18.05 13.19 5.90
CA TYR A 203 -19.09 13.14 4.89
C TYR A 203 -19.71 14.52 4.70
N CYS A 204 -20.32 14.76 3.54
CA CYS A 204 -21.10 15.98 3.29
C CYS A 204 -22.43 15.63 2.62
N GLN A 205 -22.95 16.49 1.76
CA GLN A 205 -24.15 16.14 0.99
C GLN A 205 -23.85 15.11 -0.11
N ARG A 206 -22.79 15.32 -0.91
CA ARG A 206 -22.45 14.53 -2.12
C ARG A 206 -20.94 14.23 -2.28
N GLY A 207 -20.21 14.13 -1.17
CA GLY A 207 -18.79 13.73 -1.16
C GLY A 207 -17.74 14.80 -1.46
N ARG A 208 -18.03 15.88 -2.20
CA ARG A 208 -16.99 16.86 -2.59
C ARG A 208 -16.31 17.56 -1.41
N ARG A 209 -17.09 18.20 -0.54
CA ARG A 209 -16.58 18.86 0.68
C ARG A 209 -15.93 17.87 1.65
N ALA A 210 -16.41 16.63 1.69
CA ALA A 210 -15.84 15.59 2.51
C ALA A 210 -14.44 15.20 2.04
N ALA A 211 -14.24 15.05 0.73
CA ALA A 211 -12.91 14.80 0.15
C ALA A 211 -11.91 15.92 0.47
N GLU A 212 -12.36 17.17 0.43
CA GLU A 212 -11.57 18.33 0.83
C GLU A 212 -11.21 18.29 2.32
N ALA A 213 -12.18 18.07 3.20
CA ALA A 213 -11.97 17.94 4.64
C ALA A 213 -11.00 16.79 4.99
N THR A 214 -11.13 15.64 4.31
CA THR A 214 -10.18 14.52 4.45
C THR A 214 -8.76 14.95 4.09
N LYS A 215 -8.58 15.68 2.99
CA LYS A 215 -7.24 16.18 2.59
C LYS A 215 -6.67 17.17 3.61
N ILE A 216 -7.49 18.08 4.13
CA ILE A 216 -7.09 19.01 5.18
C ILE A 216 -6.61 18.24 6.42
N ALA A 217 -7.40 17.27 6.89
CA ALA A 217 -7.06 16.47 8.07
C ALA A 217 -5.73 15.72 7.89
N ILE A 218 -5.53 15.07 6.74
CA ILE A 218 -4.27 14.37 6.42
C ILE A 218 -3.08 15.32 6.46
N ASN A 219 -3.21 16.51 5.86
CA ASN A 219 -2.14 17.52 5.84
C ASN A 219 -1.79 18.04 7.25
N LEU A 220 -2.72 17.92 8.21
CA LEU A 220 -2.51 18.28 9.61
C LEU A 220 -1.98 17.11 10.46
N GLY A 221 -1.76 15.92 9.86
CA GLY A 221 -1.21 14.75 10.54
C GLY A 221 -2.24 13.70 10.98
N TYR A 222 -3.53 13.90 10.67
CA TYR A 222 -4.57 12.89 10.91
C TYR A 222 -4.54 11.84 9.80
N THR A 223 -3.64 10.86 9.87
CA THR A 223 -3.40 9.91 8.76
C THR A 223 -4.54 8.93 8.55
N LYS A 224 -5.32 8.62 9.59
CA LYS A 224 -6.53 7.77 9.53
C LYS A 224 -7.81 8.56 9.24
N ALA A 225 -7.70 9.57 8.36
CA ALA A 225 -8.83 10.33 7.88
C ALA A 225 -9.35 9.74 6.57
N HIS A 226 -10.66 9.47 6.51
CA HIS A 226 -11.32 8.89 5.36
C HIS A 226 -12.54 9.72 4.93
N ASN A 227 -12.85 9.64 3.64
CA ASN A 227 -14.00 10.24 2.99
C ASN A 227 -15.07 9.17 2.76
N TYR A 228 -16.26 9.38 3.30
CA TYR A 228 -17.44 8.64 2.84
C TYR A 228 -18.02 9.33 1.59
N ALA A 229 -17.60 8.85 0.41
CA ALA A 229 -17.92 9.49 -0.87
C ALA A 229 -19.42 9.49 -1.22
N GLY A 230 -20.14 8.43 -0.82
CA GLY A 230 -21.60 8.36 -0.98
C GLY A 230 -22.34 9.40 -0.14
N SER A 231 -21.74 9.80 1.00
CA SER A 231 -22.16 10.95 1.79
C SER A 231 -23.64 10.86 2.24
N TYR A 232 -24.24 11.98 2.65
CA TYR A 232 -25.59 11.99 3.18
C TYR A 232 -26.64 11.57 2.13
N GLU A 233 -26.44 11.88 0.85
CA GLU A 233 -27.35 11.47 -0.23
C GLU A 233 -27.52 9.93 -0.27
N GLU A 234 -26.43 9.17 -0.40
CA GLU A 234 -26.52 7.70 -0.39
C GLU A 234 -27.06 7.16 0.94
N TRP A 235 -26.69 7.78 2.06
CA TRP A 235 -27.16 7.35 3.38
C TRP A 235 -28.67 7.52 3.53
N SER A 236 -29.20 8.70 3.21
CA SER A 236 -30.62 9.04 3.28
C SER A 236 -31.48 8.11 2.41
N GLU A 237 -31.03 7.84 1.18
CA GLU A 237 -31.70 6.91 0.26
C GLU A 237 -31.79 5.48 0.80
N LYS A 238 -30.76 5.01 1.52
CA LYS A 238 -30.68 3.61 2.00
C LYS A 238 -31.27 3.39 3.38
N GLU A 239 -31.19 4.37 4.27
CA GLU A 239 -31.74 4.27 5.63
C GLU A 239 -33.15 4.85 5.76
N GLY A 240 -33.65 5.56 4.74
CA GLY A 240 -35.00 6.12 4.72
C GLY A 240 -35.20 7.32 5.64
N ASN A 241 -34.15 8.15 5.80
CA ASN A 241 -34.13 9.36 6.62
C ASN A 241 -34.17 10.64 5.78
#